data_AF-A0A0L1KP23-F1
#
_entry.id   AF-A0A0L1KP23-F1
#
_cell.length_a   1.000
_cell.length_b   1.000
_cell.length_c   1.000
_cell.angle_alpha   90.00
_cell.angle_beta   90.00
_cell.angle_gamma   90.00
#
_symmetry.space_group_name_H-M   'P 1'
#
loop_
_entity.id
_entity.type
_entity.pdbx_description
1 polymer ?
#
loop_
_entity_poly.entity_id
_entity_poly.type
_entity_poly.pdbx_seq_one_letter_code
_entity_poly.pdbx_strand_id
1 'polypeptide(L)'
;MNRTVFRLSVEQILVTNNRVFDAELASELQRLGYSSKYWITQAYCHALDMLPKPSEYKKGHKTSISREWVYNAEQMPENVNITSLCESNTPRMAISGRPICGKYAAILNARKDISNNQWIRKEVIDSLGVHILSGSESVTVEHEKNEKTETIELYNIDHIEESDLLLKAARHTNISAMLAEELNIKDCVPFIRSSISRQFSTPVWVANEYLGHIGVSVKVGEEPTIAGQAGSSLKYTEYPNISYFNVEQIDDQEKVMEYIQKMQRVPLCASTGQRYPQDIELHLISLQNQSPHFSRYWLDVRQACSIGVSIISETGVPVTLHGKEMIIYNTSQTDSPLAAFVAARNYRHLYKMSSRVDILTRPSERW
;
A
#
# COMPACT_ATOMS: atom_id res chain seq x y z
N MET A 1 23.01 40.10 13.50
CA MET A 1 21.96 39.41 12.72
C MET A 1 22.55 38.13 12.14
N ASN A 2 22.30 36.98 12.75
CA ASN A 2 22.72 35.69 12.21
C ASN A 2 21.69 35.27 11.15
N ARG A 3 22.09 35.26 9.87
CA ARG A 3 21.28 34.66 8.81
C ARG A 3 21.41 33.14 8.93
N THR A 4 20.39 32.51 9.49
CA THR A 4 20.21 31.06 9.39
C THR A 4 19.93 30.74 7.91
N VAL A 5 20.95 30.25 7.21
CA VAL A 5 20.79 29.71 5.86
C VAL A 5 20.16 28.33 6.02
N PHE A 6 18.88 28.21 5.72
CA PHE A 6 18.25 26.90 5.51
C PHE A 6 18.90 26.28 4.27
N ARG A 7 19.89 25.41 4.46
CA ARG A 7 20.33 24.51 3.40
C ARG A 7 19.19 23.53 3.19
N LEU A 8 18.43 23.69 2.12
CA LEU A 8 17.62 22.63 1.57
C LEU A 8 18.54 21.41 1.41
N SER A 9 18.31 20.35 2.18
CA SER A 9 19.02 19.10 2.01
C SER A 9 18.71 18.61 0.59
N VAL A 10 19.73 18.54 -0.26
CA VAL A 10 19.57 17.97 -1.60
C VAL A 10 19.34 16.49 -1.41
N GLU A 11 18.08 16.05 -1.54
CA GLU A 11 17.68 14.66 -1.44
C GLU A 11 18.53 13.82 -2.40
N GLN A 12 19.17 12.76 -1.89
CA GLN A 12 19.89 11.79 -2.72
C GLN A 12 18.95 10.62 -2.99
N ILE A 13 18.78 10.25 -4.26
CA ILE A 13 17.72 9.32 -4.69
C ILE A 13 18.36 8.07 -5.30
N LEU A 14 17.95 6.90 -4.83
CA LEU A 14 18.30 5.62 -5.42
C LEU A 14 17.35 5.28 -6.57
N VAL A 15 17.90 5.16 -7.78
CA VAL A 15 17.18 4.91 -9.03
C VAL A 15 16.45 3.56 -9.02
N THR A 16 17.04 2.54 -8.39
CA THR A 16 16.51 1.18 -8.37
C THR A 16 15.09 1.06 -7.79
N ASN A 17 14.70 1.99 -6.90
CA ASN A 17 13.41 1.95 -6.22
C ASN A 17 12.80 3.35 -5.96
N ASN A 18 13.39 4.40 -6.55
CA ASN A 18 13.03 5.80 -6.34
C ASN A 18 12.91 6.19 -4.86
N ARG A 19 13.75 5.61 -3.99
CA ARG A 19 13.79 5.96 -2.57
C ARG A 19 14.86 7.00 -2.31
N VAL A 20 14.52 7.98 -1.49
CA VAL A 20 15.51 8.86 -0.87
C VAL A 20 16.34 8.03 0.11
N PHE A 21 17.67 8.15 0.05
CA PHE A 21 18.53 7.53 1.05
C PHE A 21 18.23 8.10 2.44
N ASP A 22 18.49 7.33 3.49
CA ASP A 22 18.43 7.87 4.85
C ASP A 22 19.36 9.09 5.01
N ALA A 23 19.09 9.92 6.02
CA ALA A 23 19.76 11.20 6.18
C ALA A 23 21.28 11.08 6.35
N GLU A 24 21.76 10.00 6.96
CA GLU A 24 23.19 9.75 7.17
C GLU A 24 23.89 9.46 5.84
N LEU A 25 23.39 8.48 5.10
CA LEU A 25 23.94 8.09 3.81
C LEU A 25 23.72 9.19 2.75
N ALA A 26 22.59 9.88 2.75
CA ALA A 26 22.36 11.01 1.86
C ALA A 26 23.39 12.13 2.09
N SER A 27 23.72 12.41 3.36
CA SER A 27 24.76 13.39 3.71
C SER A 27 26.15 12.95 3.28
N GLU A 28 26.46 11.66 3.41
CA GLU A 28 27.72 11.08 2.93
C GLU A 28 27.86 11.21 1.41
N LEU A 29 26.83 10.78 0.66
CA LEU A 29 26.79 10.85 -0.79
C LEU A 29 26.86 12.30 -1.30
N GLN A 30 26.20 13.24 -0.63
CA GLN A 30 26.25 14.66 -0.98
C GLN A 30 27.67 15.25 -0.86
N ARG A 31 28.49 14.78 0.11
CA ARG A 31 29.87 15.25 0.28
C ARG A 31 30.78 14.86 -0.88
N LEU A 32 30.39 13.88 -1.70
CA LEU A 32 31.13 13.48 -2.89
C LEU A 32 31.06 14.53 -4.01
N GLY A 33 30.16 15.52 -3.90
CA GLY A 33 30.19 16.73 -4.72
C GLY A 33 29.67 16.56 -6.16
N TYR A 34 28.99 15.45 -6.45
CA TYR A 34 28.27 15.29 -7.72
C TYR A 34 27.10 16.28 -7.81
N SER A 35 26.85 16.79 -9.01
CA SER A 35 25.73 17.69 -9.31
C SER A 35 24.40 16.95 -9.45
N SER A 36 24.42 15.70 -9.91
CA SER A 36 23.24 14.84 -9.95
C SER A 36 22.94 14.23 -8.59
N LYS A 37 21.66 14.24 -8.22
CA LYS A 37 21.15 13.59 -7.01
C LYS A 37 20.84 12.09 -7.18
N TYR A 38 20.95 11.55 -8.38
CA TYR A 38 20.52 10.19 -8.70
C TYR A 38 21.67 9.19 -8.62
N TRP A 39 21.43 8.08 -7.93
CA TRP A 39 22.40 7.02 -7.70
C TRP A 39 21.84 5.68 -8.14
N ILE A 40 22.71 4.83 -8.67
CA ILE A 40 22.38 3.50 -9.19
C ILE A 40 23.27 2.45 -8.54
N THR A 41 22.68 1.36 -8.05
CA THR A 41 23.44 0.24 -7.46
C THR A 41 24.23 -0.53 -8.51
N GLN A 42 25.40 -1.05 -8.16
CA GLN A 42 26.23 -1.90 -9.03
C GLN A 42 25.46 -3.10 -9.57
N ALA A 43 24.66 -3.77 -8.73
CA ALA A 43 23.85 -4.91 -9.18
C ALA A 43 22.85 -4.51 -10.29
N TYR A 44 22.30 -3.29 -10.19
CA TYR A 44 21.36 -2.76 -11.17
C TYR A 44 22.06 -2.30 -12.46
N CYS A 45 23.27 -1.74 -12.36
CA CYS A 45 24.15 -1.50 -13.51
C CYS A 45 24.41 -2.80 -14.29
N HIS A 46 24.86 -3.86 -13.61
CA HIS A 46 25.12 -5.15 -14.25
C HIS A 46 23.87 -5.76 -14.91
N ALA A 47 22.72 -5.65 -14.24
CA ALA A 47 21.47 -6.20 -14.78
C ALA A 47 20.95 -5.44 -16.01
N LEU A 48 21.35 -4.18 -16.20
CA LEU A 48 21.05 -3.37 -17.39
C LEU A 48 22.11 -3.47 -18.48
N ASP A 49 23.14 -4.29 -18.31
CA ASP A 49 24.36 -4.29 -19.14
C ASP A 49 24.96 -2.88 -19.30
N MET A 50 24.88 -2.11 -18.21
CA MET A 50 25.38 -0.76 -18.12
C MET A 50 26.57 -0.74 -17.21
N LEU A 51 27.67 -0.20 -17.69
CA LEU A 51 28.88 -0.09 -16.90
C LEU A 51 29.24 1.38 -16.70
N PRO A 52 29.76 1.75 -15.51
CA PRO A 52 30.33 3.08 -15.32
C PRO A 52 31.39 3.38 -16.37
N LYS A 53 31.71 4.66 -16.56
CA LYS A 53 32.86 5.07 -17.38
C LYS A 53 34.12 4.33 -16.90
N PRO A 54 35.00 3.84 -17.80
CA PRO A 54 36.22 3.10 -17.42
C PRO A 54 37.04 3.73 -16.29
N SER A 55 37.15 5.07 -16.28
CA SER A 55 37.84 5.85 -15.24
C SER A 55 37.12 5.92 -13.88
N GLU A 56 35.84 5.55 -13.83
CA GLU A 56 34.94 5.72 -12.69
C GLU A 56 34.60 4.40 -11.98
N TYR A 57 34.93 3.23 -12.56
CA TYR A 57 34.60 1.91 -11.97
C TYR A 57 35.01 1.75 -10.50
N LYS A 58 36.21 2.24 -10.15
CA LYS A 58 36.78 2.16 -8.80
C LYS A 58 36.31 3.29 -7.87
N LYS A 59 35.56 4.25 -8.39
CA LYS A 59 35.06 5.43 -7.68
C LYS A 59 33.59 5.31 -7.30
N GLY A 60 33.01 4.11 -7.43
CA GLY A 60 31.72 3.85 -6.78
C GLY A 60 31.82 4.13 -5.28
N HIS A 61 30.70 4.34 -4.64
CA HIS A 61 30.63 4.53 -3.20
C HIS A 61 30.02 3.29 -2.55
N LYS A 62 30.69 2.72 -1.55
CA LYS A 62 30.18 1.54 -0.84
C LYS A 62 29.30 2.00 0.31
N THR A 63 28.00 1.76 0.20
CA THR A 63 27.03 2.16 1.22
C THR A 63 27.31 1.46 2.55
N SER A 64 27.15 2.19 3.66
CA SER A 64 27.42 1.70 5.02
C SER A 64 26.46 0.58 5.45
N ILE A 65 25.20 0.63 5.00
CA ILE A 65 24.13 -0.27 5.42
C ILE A 65 24.10 -1.57 4.60
N SER A 66 23.94 -1.51 3.28
CA SER A 66 23.81 -2.71 2.44
C SER A 66 25.16 -3.27 2.00
N ARG A 67 26.27 -2.54 2.24
CA ARG A 67 27.60 -2.85 1.70
C ARG A 67 27.63 -2.94 0.17
N GLU A 68 26.59 -2.45 -0.49
CA GLU A 68 26.49 -2.42 -1.94
C GLU A 68 27.17 -1.18 -2.49
N TRP A 69 27.82 -1.32 -3.64
CA TRP A 69 28.38 -0.18 -4.36
C TRP A 69 27.27 0.57 -5.10
N VAL A 70 27.27 1.89 -4.97
CA VAL A 70 26.43 2.79 -5.74
C VAL A 70 27.29 3.71 -6.59
N TYR A 71 26.79 4.04 -7.77
CA TYR A 71 27.41 4.98 -8.70
C TYR A 71 26.47 6.17 -8.91
N ASN A 72 27.02 7.38 -8.99
CA ASN A 72 26.24 8.55 -9.34
C ASN A 72 25.92 8.54 -10.85
N ALA A 73 24.81 9.14 -11.24
CA ALA A 73 24.43 9.29 -12.65
C ALA A 73 25.56 9.86 -13.53
N GLU A 74 26.37 10.79 -13.02
CA GLU A 74 27.49 11.39 -13.76
C GLU A 74 28.63 10.43 -14.07
N GLN A 75 28.74 9.35 -13.29
CA GLN A 75 29.73 8.30 -13.47
C GLN A 75 29.33 7.34 -14.60
N MET A 76 28.09 7.42 -15.06
CA MET A 76 27.56 6.61 -16.16
C MET A 76 27.88 7.25 -17.52
N PRO A 77 27.97 6.46 -18.60
CA PRO A 77 28.15 6.98 -19.95
C PRO A 77 27.07 7.99 -20.36
N GLU A 78 27.41 9.02 -21.15
CA GLU A 78 26.47 10.11 -21.50
C GLU A 78 25.24 9.65 -22.29
N ASN A 79 25.35 8.52 -22.99
CA ASN A 79 24.23 7.89 -23.70
C ASN A 79 23.24 7.18 -22.75
N VAL A 80 23.50 7.16 -21.45
CA VAL A 80 22.65 6.57 -20.42
C VAL A 80 21.96 7.68 -19.63
N ASN A 81 20.66 7.88 -19.87
CA ASN A 81 19.86 8.79 -19.07
C ASN A 81 19.40 8.12 -17.77
N ILE A 82 20.22 8.20 -16.72
CA ILE A 82 19.91 7.63 -15.41
C ILE A 82 18.69 8.30 -14.77
N THR A 83 18.48 9.60 -15.00
CA THR A 83 17.34 10.36 -14.47
C THR A 83 16.01 9.85 -15.04
N SER A 84 15.97 9.49 -16.33
CA SER A 84 14.75 8.94 -16.94
C SER A 84 14.34 7.57 -16.39
N LEU A 85 15.29 6.81 -15.82
CA LEU A 85 14.98 5.55 -15.13
C LEU A 85 14.21 5.78 -13.82
N CYS A 86 14.24 7.01 -13.27
CA CYS A 86 13.65 7.35 -11.98
C CYS A 86 12.23 7.95 -12.10
N GLU A 87 11.94 8.69 -13.18
CA GLU A 87 10.77 9.58 -13.23
C GLU A 87 9.56 9.07 -14.04
N SER A 88 9.68 8.01 -14.87
CA SER A 88 8.53 7.55 -15.70
C SER A 88 8.38 6.04 -15.89
N ASN A 89 9.44 5.25 -15.70
CA ASN A 89 9.45 3.83 -16.03
C ASN A 89 9.93 2.96 -14.86
N THR A 90 9.46 3.17 -13.63
CA THR A 90 9.67 2.13 -12.60
C THR A 90 8.65 1.00 -12.82
N PRO A 91 9.08 -0.25 -13.03
CA PRO A 91 8.17 -1.37 -13.26
C PRO A 91 7.35 -1.57 -12.00
N ARG A 92 6.04 -1.78 -12.15
CA ARG A 92 5.11 -1.94 -11.03
C ARG A 92 4.29 -3.20 -11.20
N MET A 93 3.92 -3.80 -10.09
CA MET A 93 2.94 -4.89 -10.09
C MET A 93 1.55 -4.34 -10.44
N ALA A 94 0.93 -4.81 -11.53
CA ALA A 94 -0.32 -4.27 -12.08
C ALA A 94 -1.46 -4.22 -11.06
N ILE A 95 -1.58 -5.25 -10.20
CA ILE A 95 -2.65 -5.32 -9.20
C ILE A 95 -2.38 -4.41 -7.99
N SER A 96 -1.12 -4.32 -7.55
CA SER A 96 -0.79 -3.65 -6.29
C SER A 96 -0.28 -2.23 -6.43
N GLY A 97 0.09 -1.83 -7.64
CA GLY A 97 0.81 -0.58 -7.91
C GLY A 97 2.21 -0.52 -7.26
N ARG A 98 2.62 -1.54 -6.50
CA ARG A 98 3.90 -1.57 -5.79
C ARG A 98 5.04 -1.62 -6.79
N PRO A 99 6.11 -0.84 -6.57
CA PRO A 99 7.33 -0.95 -7.36
C PRO A 99 7.87 -2.37 -7.31
N ILE A 100 8.24 -2.89 -8.49
CA ILE A 100 9.15 -4.02 -8.63
C ILE A 100 10.56 -3.43 -8.45
N CYS A 101 11.38 -4.08 -7.63
CA CYS A 101 12.71 -3.57 -7.25
C CYS A 101 13.80 -4.59 -7.57
N GLY A 102 15.06 -4.13 -7.54
CA GLY A 102 16.24 -4.99 -7.64
C GLY A 102 16.49 -5.50 -9.06
N LYS A 103 17.07 -6.71 -9.16
CA LYS A 103 17.45 -7.34 -10.45
C LYS A 103 16.25 -7.47 -11.41
N TYR A 104 15.05 -7.69 -10.87
CA TYR A 104 13.81 -7.77 -11.67
C TYR A 104 13.52 -6.46 -12.39
N ALA A 105 13.61 -5.35 -11.66
CA ALA A 105 13.30 -4.05 -12.23
C ALA A 105 14.25 -3.68 -13.37
N ALA A 106 15.51 -4.11 -13.29
CA ALA A 106 16.48 -3.90 -14.37
C ALA A 106 16.09 -4.66 -15.63
N ILE A 107 15.81 -5.96 -15.51
CA ILE A 107 15.43 -6.80 -16.66
C ILE A 107 14.18 -6.24 -17.35
N LEU A 108 13.17 -5.85 -16.56
CA LEU A 108 11.93 -5.28 -17.09
C LEU A 108 12.15 -3.90 -17.74
N ASN A 109 13.03 -3.07 -17.18
CA ASN A 109 13.36 -1.75 -17.73
C ASN A 109 14.25 -1.78 -18.97
N ALA A 110 14.97 -2.88 -19.20
CA ALA A 110 15.74 -3.06 -20.42
C ALA A 110 14.85 -3.29 -21.66
N ARG A 111 13.56 -3.64 -21.46
CA ARG A 111 12.58 -3.81 -22.54
C ARG A 111 12.17 -2.45 -23.11
N LYS A 112 12.65 -2.13 -24.31
CA LYS A 112 12.33 -0.88 -25.03
C LYS A 112 11.01 -0.93 -25.79
N ASP A 113 10.47 -2.12 -25.98
CA ASP A 113 9.24 -2.43 -26.71
C ASP A 113 7.96 -2.17 -25.90
N ILE A 114 8.10 -1.84 -24.61
CA ILE A 114 6.99 -1.75 -23.66
C ILE A 114 6.71 -0.29 -23.30
N SER A 115 5.49 0.16 -23.58
CA SER A 115 5.03 1.51 -23.24
C SER A 115 4.43 1.61 -21.84
N ASN A 116 3.79 0.54 -21.36
CA ASN A 116 3.18 0.48 -20.04
C ASN A 116 4.00 -0.40 -19.10
N ASN A 117 4.66 0.19 -18.11
CA ASN A 117 5.58 -0.55 -17.25
C ASN A 117 4.86 -1.25 -16.06
N GLN A 118 3.69 -1.83 -16.32
CA GLN A 118 2.90 -2.59 -15.37
C GLN A 118 2.95 -4.09 -15.69
N TRP A 119 3.20 -4.90 -14.67
CA TRP A 119 3.53 -6.32 -14.81
C TRP A 119 2.71 -7.18 -13.86
N ILE A 120 2.34 -8.37 -14.30
CA ILE A 120 1.57 -9.33 -13.51
C ILE A 120 2.23 -10.71 -13.58
N ARG A 121 2.23 -11.43 -12.46
CA ARG A 121 2.76 -12.80 -12.41
C ARG A 121 1.77 -13.77 -13.02
N LYS A 122 2.27 -14.82 -13.66
CA LYS A 122 1.46 -15.91 -14.21
C LYS A 122 0.55 -16.56 -13.18
N GLU A 123 1.05 -16.86 -11.98
CA GLU A 123 0.26 -17.42 -10.89
C GLU A 123 -0.99 -16.57 -10.55
N VAL A 124 -0.88 -15.25 -10.71
CA VAL A 124 -1.96 -14.31 -10.46
C VAL A 124 -2.91 -14.26 -11.65
N ILE A 125 -2.41 -14.30 -12.89
CA ILE A 125 -3.23 -14.43 -14.11
C ILE A 125 -4.13 -15.67 -13.99
N ASP A 126 -3.55 -16.82 -13.70
CA ASP A 126 -4.26 -18.10 -13.53
C ASP A 126 -5.28 -18.00 -12.39
N SER A 127 -4.89 -17.37 -11.28
CA SER A 127 -5.78 -17.13 -10.14
C SER A 127 -6.88 -16.12 -10.42
N LEU A 128 -6.75 -15.26 -11.43
CA LEU A 128 -7.81 -14.32 -11.82
C LEU A 128 -8.70 -14.89 -12.91
N GLY A 129 -8.24 -15.89 -13.66
CA GLY A 129 -8.96 -16.44 -14.80
C GLY A 129 -9.02 -15.46 -15.98
N VAL A 130 -8.00 -14.61 -16.11
CA VAL A 130 -7.81 -13.69 -17.25
C VAL A 130 -6.88 -14.32 -18.27
N HIS A 131 -6.96 -13.90 -19.53
CA HIS A 131 -6.28 -14.56 -20.64
C HIS A 131 -5.08 -13.77 -21.14
N ILE A 132 -4.03 -14.51 -21.50
CA ILE A 132 -2.84 -13.96 -22.15
C ILE A 132 -3.10 -13.93 -23.66
N LEU A 133 -2.82 -12.80 -24.31
CA LEU A 133 -2.92 -12.66 -25.76
C LEU A 133 -2.01 -13.68 -26.46
N SER A 134 -2.51 -14.26 -27.56
CA SER A 134 -1.76 -15.27 -28.30
C SER A 134 -0.45 -14.70 -28.85
N GLY A 135 0.66 -15.40 -28.59
CA GLY A 135 2.00 -14.99 -29.04
C GLY A 135 2.70 -13.97 -28.13
N SER A 136 2.08 -13.58 -27.01
CA SER A 136 2.72 -12.70 -26.05
C SER A 136 3.91 -13.36 -25.34
N GLU A 137 5.00 -12.62 -25.23
CA GLU A 137 6.19 -13.07 -24.52
C GLU A 137 6.08 -12.81 -23.01
N SER A 138 6.56 -13.78 -22.23
CA SER A 138 6.81 -13.63 -20.80
C SER A 138 8.25 -13.21 -20.53
N VAL A 139 8.46 -12.49 -19.43
CA VAL A 139 9.78 -12.31 -18.83
C VAL A 139 9.92 -13.27 -17.65
N THR A 140 10.92 -14.13 -17.72
CA THR A 140 11.24 -15.09 -16.66
C THR A 140 12.37 -14.55 -15.80
N VAL A 141 12.19 -14.55 -14.49
CA VAL A 141 13.19 -14.08 -13.54
C VAL A 141 13.42 -15.07 -12.42
N GLU A 142 14.67 -15.23 -12.00
CA GLU A 142 15.05 -16.13 -10.91
C GLU A 142 15.07 -15.38 -9.56
N HIS A 143 14.45 -15.98 -8.55
CA HIS A 143 14.36 -15.46 -7.18
C HIS A 143 14.97 -16.43 -6.19
N GLU A 144 16.13 -16.05 -5.65
CA GLU A 144 16.71 -16.78 -4.53
C GLU A 144 15.98 -16.40 -3.24
N LYS A 145 15.31 -17.37 -2.63
CA LYS A 145 14.66 -17.25 -1.34
C LYS A 145 14.97 -18.47 -0.50
N ASN A 146 15.65 -18.25 0.64
CA ASN A 146 16.02 -19.30 1.59
C ASN A 146 16.76 -20.48 0.91
N GLU A 147 17.82 -20.17 0.16
CA GLU A 147 18.66 -21.17 -0.56
C GLU A 147 17.92 -21.96 -1.66
N LYS A 148 16.70 -21.55 -2.03
CA LYS A 148 15.96 -22.09 -3.17
C LYS A 148 15.80 -21.03 -4.24
N THR A 149 16.11 -21.39 -5.48
CA THR A 149 15.84 -20.57 -6.66
C THR A 149 14.42 -20.85 -7.14
N GLU A 150 13.56 -19.85 -7.02
CA GLU A 150 12.19 -19.86 -7.56
C GLU A 150 12.17 -19.11 -8.89
N THR A 151 11.60 -19.72 -9.91
CA THR A 151 11.42 -19.07 -11.21
C THR A 151 10.07 -18.36 -11.24
N ILE A 152 10.08 -17.05 -11.44
CA ILE A 152 8.89 -16.21 -11.53
C ILE A 152 8.69 -15.80 -12.99
N GLU A 153 7.52 -16.11 -13.53
CA GLU A 153 7.11 -15.72 -14.88
C GLU A 153 6.20 -14.48 -14.81
N LEU A 154 6.58 -13.41 -15.52
CA LEU A 154 5.92 -12.12 -15.54
C LEU A 154 5.44 -11.80 -16.96
N TYR A 155 4.21 -11.31 -17.07
CA TYR A 155 3.65 -10.76 -18.30
C TYR A 155 3.44 -9.26 -18.14
N ASN A 156 3.63 -8.53 -19.23
CA ASN A 156 3.22 -7.14 -19.28
C ASN A 156 1.69 -7.06 -19.24
N ILE A 157 1.13 -6.02 -18.63
CA ILE A 157 -0.32 -5.86 -18.58
C ILE A 157 -0.95 -5.72 -19.97
N ASP A 158 -0.23 -5.13 -20.93
CA ASP A 158 -0.69 -4.97 -22.31
C ASP A 158 -0.77 -6.32 -23.06
N HIS A 159 -0.20 -7.39 -22.47
CA HIS A 159 -0.29 -8.76 -22.99
C HIS A 159 -1.52 -9.52 -22.46
N ILE A 160 -2.39 -8.87 -21.69
CA ILE A 160 -3.60 -9.47 -21.11
C ILE A 160 -4.82 -9.01 -21.91
N GLU A 161 -5.67 -9.95 -22.31
CA GLU A 161 -6.87 -9.67 -23.12
C GLU A 161 -7.83 -8.74 -22.38
N GLU A 162 -8.08 -8.99 -21.10
CA GLU A 162 -8.94 -8.18 -20.24
C GLU A 162 -8.18 -7.07 -19.49
N SER A 163 -7.06 -6.58 -20.03
CA SER A 163 -6.16 -5.61 -19.37
C SER A 163 -6.88 -4.38 -18.80
N ASP A 164 -7.78 -3.76 -19.55
CA ASP A 164 -8.56 -2.59 -19.10
C ASP A 164 -9.48 -2.93 -17.93
N LEU A 165 -10.20 -4.05 -18.01
CA LEU A 165 -11.09 -4.51 -16.93
C LEU A 165 -10.29 -4.90 -15.69
N LEU A 166 -9.14 -5.54 -15.89
CA LEU A 166 -8.23 -5.93 -14.84
C LEU A 166 -7.65 -4.72 -14.11
N LEU A 167 -7.16 -3.72 -14.85
CA LEU A 167 -6.65 -2.48 -14.28
C LEU A 167 -7.75 -1.68 -13.60
N LYS A 168 -8.96 -1.65 -14.17
CA LYS A 168 -10.14 -1.07 -13.52
C LYS A 168 -10.41 -1.79 -12.19
N ALA A 169 -10.56 -3.10 -12.21
CA ALA A 169 -10.83 -3.93 -11.02
C ALA A 169 -9.70 -3.86 -9.97
N ALA A 170 -8.45 -3.68 -10.38
CA ALA A 170 -7.30 -3.53 -9.48
C ALA A 170 -7.19 -2.13 -8.88
N ARG A 171 -7.41 -1.07 -9.67
CA ARG A 171 -7.48 0.32 -9.19
C ARG A 171 -8.67 0.54 -8.26
N HIS A 172 -9.71 -0.27 -8.44
CA HIS A 172 -10.82 -0.41 -7.53
C HIS A 172 -10.36 -1.22 -6.30
N THR A 173 -9.39 -0.69 -5.55
CA THR A 173 -8.93 -1.28 -4.29
C THR A 173 -10.15 -1.57 -3.42
N ASN A 174 -10.53 -2.84 -3.34
CA ASN A 174 -11.84 -3.27 -2.85
C ASN A 174 -12.12 -2.65 -1.49
N ILE A 175 -13.02 -1.67 -1.45
CA ILE A 175 -13.31 -0.90 -0.25
C ILE A 175 -14.29 -1.74 0.56
N SER A 176 -13.89 -2.09 1.78
CA SER A 176 -14.83 -2.67 2.74
C SER A 176 -15.79 -1.56 3.18
N ALA A 177 -17.09 -1.71 2.88
CA ALA A 177 -18.09 -0.74 3.29
C ALA A 177 -18.15 -0.56 4.83
N MET A 178 -17.88 -1.64 5.56
CA MET A 178 -17.80 -1.65 7.02
C MET A 178 -16.70 -0.71 7.53
N LEU A 179 -15.54 -0.69 6.87
CA LEU A 179 -14.36 0.02 7.36
C LEU A 179 -14.13 1.35 6.65
N ALA A 180 -14.77 1.51 5.49
CA ALA A 180 -14.48 2.54 4.51
C ALA A 180 -12.98 2.61 4.15
N GLU A 181 -12.35 1.44 4.05
CA GLU A 181 -10.92 1.26 3.83
C GLU A 181 -10.67 0.15 2.81
N GLU A 182 -9.51 0.19 2.16
CA GLU A 182 -9.04 -0.81 1.20
C GLU A 182 -8.83 -2.18 1.88
N LEU A 183 -9.30 -3.24 1.24
CA LEU A 183 -8.97 -4.62 1.61
C LEU A 183 -7.49 -4.92 1.31
N ASN A 184 -6.88 -5.82 2.08
CA ASN A 184 -5.52 -6.25 1.84
C ASN A 184 -5.45 -6.96 0.49
N ILE A 185 -4.48 -6.58 -0.34
CA ILE A 185 -4.35 -7.08 -1.71
C ILE A 185 -4.24 -8.61 -1.81
N LYS A 186 -3.69 -9.28 -0.79
CA LYS A 186 -3.63 -10.74 -0.76
C LYS A 186 -5.01 -11.39 -0.66
N ASP A 187 -5.98 -10.68 -0.10
CA ASP A 187 -7.36 -11.11 0.04
C ASP A 187 -8.23 -10.61 -1.13
N CYS A 188 -7.68 -9.77 -2.01
CA CYS A 188 -8.43 -9.09 -3.08
C CYS A 188 -8.71 -9.96 -4.32
N VAL A 189 -8.02 -11.10 -4.50
CA VAL A 189 -8.11 -11.91 -5.73
C VAL A 189 -9.54 -12.37 -6.07
N PRO A 190 -10.33 -12.95 -5.14
CA PRO A 190 -11.72 -13.34 -5.43
C PRO A 190 -12.59 -12.16 -5.86
N PHE A 191 -12.37 -10.99 -5.25
CA PHE A 191 -13.11 -9.77 -5.56
C PHE A 191 -12.74 -9.21 -6.93
N ILE A 192 -11.45 -9.19 -7.29
CA ILE A 192 -10.99 -8.76 -8.61
C ILE A 192 -11.57 -9.70 -9.68
N ARG A 193 -11.48 -11.02 -9.47
CA ARG A 193 -12.08 -12.02 -10.37
C ARG A 193 -13.59 -11.80 -10.54
N SER A 194 -14.31 -11.57 -9.44
CA SER A 194 -15.76 -11.31 -9.46
C SER A 194 -16.07 -9.99 -10.19
N SER A 195 -15.32 -8.92 -9.94
CA SER A 195 -15.46 -7.64 -10.65
C SER A 195 -15.22 -7.76 -12.15
N ILE A 196 -14.25 -8.57 -12.59
CA ILE A 196 -13.99 -8.80 -14.02
C ILE A 196 -15.13 -9.61 -14.66
N SER A 197 -15.43 -10.79 -14.09
CA SER A 197 -16.45 -11.70 -14.66
C SER A 197 -17.85 -11.08 -14.69
N ARG A 198 -18.16 -10.21 -13.73
CA ARG A 198 -19.47 -9.56 -13.59
C ARG A 198 -19.49 -8.10 -14.04
N GLN A 199 -18.34 -7.59 -14.49
CA GLN A 199 -18.14 -6.22 -14.97
C GLN A 199 -18.59 -5.14 -13.99
N PHE A 200 -18.39 -5.36 -12.69
CA PHE A 200 -18.74 -4.37 -11.68
C PHE A 200 -17.98 -3.05 -11.93
N SER A 201 -18.71 -1.95 -11.84
CA SER A 201 -18.20 -0.60 -12.01
C SER A 201 -17.74 0.04 -10.70
N THR A 202 -18.13 -0.51 -9.56
CA THR A 202 -17.88 0.05 -8.22
C THR A 202 -16.89 -0.81 -7.42
N PRO A 203 -16.01 -0.17 -6.61
CA PRO A 203 -15.03 -0.87 -5.78
C PRO A 203 -15.59 -1.35 -4.44
N VAL A 204 -16.88 -1.17 -4.19
CA VAL A 204 -17.46 -1.24 -2.84
C VAL A 204 -18.02 -2.62 -2.56
N TRP A 205 -17.55 -3.23 -1.48
CA TRP A 205 -17.98 -4.55 -1.03
C TRP A 205 -18.54 -4.50 0.39
N VAL A 206 -19.71 -5.11 0.58
CA VAL A 206 -20.42 -5.21 1.85
C VAL A 206 -20.40 -6.65 2.31
N ALA A 207 -19.91 -6.92 3.52
CA ALA A 207 -20.01 -8.25 4.11
C ALA A 207 -21.48 -8.56 4.45
N ASN A 208 -21.91 -9.79 4.17
CA ASN A 208 -23.29 -10.24 4.32
C ASN A 208 -23.89 -9.90 5.71
N GLU A 209 -23.11 -10.12 6.76
CA GLU A 209 -23.48 -9.83 8.16
C GLU A 209 -23.80 -8.35 8.44
N TYR A 210 -23.38 -7.41 7.59
CA TYR A 210 -23.63 -5.98 7.76
C TYR A 210 -24.82 -5.45 6.96
N LEU A 211 -25.42 -6.23 6.07
CA LEU A 211 -26.56 -5.79 5.26
C LEU A 211 -27.74 -5.34 6.14
N GLY A 212 -28.06 -6.12 7.18
CA GLY A 212 -29.11 -5.79 8.15
C GLY A 212 -28.82 -4.53 8.97
N HIS A 213 -27.54 -4.26 9.30
CA HIS A 213 -27.13 -3.06 10.02
C HIS A 213 -27.25 -1.78 9.17
N ILE A 214 -26.99 -1.89 7.87
CA ILE A 214 -27.19 -0.80 6.91
C ILE A 214 -28.68 -0.68 6.58
N GLY A 215 -29.45 -1.76 6.72
CA GLY A 215 -30.87 -1.82 6.40
C GLY A 215 -31.10 -1.90 4.88
N VAL A 216 -30.31 -2.73 4.21
CA VAL A 216 -30.38 -3.00 2.76
C VAL A 216 -30.45 -4.51 2.54
N SER A 217 -30.92 -4.92 1.36
CA SER A 217 -31.00 -6.34 0.98
C SER A 217 -30.23 -6.62 -0.31
N VAL A 218 -29.85 -7.87 -0.52
CA VAL A 218 -29.29 -8.30 -1.80
C VAL A 218 -30.43 -8.41 -2.82
N LYS A 219 -30.20 -7.98 -4.07
CA LYS A 219 -31.13 -8.23 -5.18
C LYS A 219 -31.36 -9.74 -5.36
N VAL A 220 -32.54 -10.10 -5.83
CA VAL A 220 -32.93 -11.52 -6.00
C VAL A 220 -32.03 -12.21 -7.04
N GLY A 221 -31.51 -13.39 -6.68
CA GLY A 221 -30.68 -14.23 -7.57
C GLY A 221 -29.20 -13.86 -7.61
N GLU A 222 -28.77 -12.94 -6.76
CA GLU A 222 -27.38 -12.51 -6.63
C GLU A 222 -26.56 -13.45 -5.75
N GLU A 223 -25.40 -13.87 -6.24
CA GLU A 223 -24.49 -14.76 -5.51
C GLU A 223 -23.36 -13.95 -4.82
N PRO A 224 -22.96 -14.32 -3.59
CA PRO A 224 -21.88 -13.67 -2.88
C PRO A 224 -20.51 -14.00 -3.49
N THR A 225 -19.58 -13.07 -3.33
CA THR A 225 -18.14 -13.35 -3.46
C THR A 225 -17.58 -13.78 -2.11
N ILE A 226 -16.94 -14.94 -2.07
CA ILE A 226 -16.39 -15.51 -0.84
C ILE A 226 -14.90 -15.16 -0.73
N ALA A 227 -14.52 -14.46 0.35
CA ALA A 227 -13.12 -14.28 0.70
C ALA A 227 -12.57 -15.58 1.31
N GLY A 228 -11.37 -16.00 0.88
CA GLY A 228 -10.70 -17.19 1.39
C GLY A 228 -11.00 -18.51 0.65
N GLN A 229 -11.81 -18.49 -0.41
CA GLN A 229 -12.06 -19.68 -1.22
C GLN A 229 -10.84 -20.06 -2.10
N ALA A 230 -10.64 -21.37 -2.26
CA ALA A 230 -9.48 -22.02 -2.85
C ALA A 230 -9.06 -21.46 -4.23
N GLY A 231 -7.75 -21.20 -4.37
CA GLY A 231 -7.11 -20.70 -5.59
C GLY A 231 -5.83 -19.92 -5.31
N SER A 232 -5.70 -19.32 -4.12
CA SER A 232 -4.40 -18.81 -3.67
C SER A 232 -3.54 -19.98 -3.17
N SER A 233 -2.33 -20.13 -3.69
CA SER A 233 -1.29 -21.04 -3.16
C SER A 233 -0.94 -20.76 -1.69
N LEU A 234 -1.47 -19.68 -1.11
CA LEU A 234 -1.41 -19.36 0.31
C LEU A 234 -2.56 -20.08 1.03
N LYS A 235 -2.28 -21.29 1.54
CA LYS A 235 -3.17 -22.01 2.46
C LYS A 235 -3.39 -21.18 3.73
N TYR A 236 -4.43 -20.36 3.76
CA TYR A 236 -4.92 -19.74 5.00
C TYR A 236 -6.05 -20.61 5.55
N THR A 237 -5.67 -21.65 6.30
CA THR A 237 -6.57 -22.63 6.92
C THR A 237 -7.31 -22.13 8.16
N GLU A 238 -7.22 -20.83 8.51
CA GLU A 238 -7.63 -20.32 9.83
C GLU A 238 -8.78 -19.29 9.81
N TYR A 239 -9.32 -18.92 8.64
CA TYR A 239 -10.40 -17.92 8.58
C TYR A 239 -11.68 -18.49 7.96
N PRO A 240 -12.86 -18.29 8.56
CA PRO A 240 -14.12 -18.67 7.96
C PRO A 240 -14.33 -17.91 6.64
N ASN A 241 -14.91 -18.59 5.65
CA ASN A 241 -15.34 -18.03 4.37
C ASN A 241 -16.31 -16.85 4.60
N ILE A 242 -15.80 -15.61 4.65
CA ILE A 242 -16.64 -14.42 4.79
C ILE A 242 -17.27 -14.12 3.42
N SER A 243 -18.59 -14.01 3.39
CA SER A 243 -19.36 -13.69 2.18
C SER A 243 -19.54 -12.20 2.02
N TYR A 244 -19.27 -11.71 0.81
CA TYR A 244 -19.38 -10.29 0.44
C TYR A 244 -20.24 -10.11 -0.79
N PHE A 245 -20.93 -8.98 -0.86
CA PHE A 245 -21.67 -8.53 -2.04
C PHE A 245 -21.11 -7.21 -2.52
N ASN A 246 -20.90 -7.07 -3.82
CA ASN A 246 -20.62 -5.77 -4.41
C ASN A 246 -21.86 -4.87 -4.25
N VAL A 247 -21.67 -3.57 -4.07
CA VAL A 247 -22.80 -2.64 -3.92
C VAL A 247 -23.78 -2.71 -5.10
N GLU A 248 -23.32 -3.04 -6.31
CA GLU A 248 -24.20 -3.22 -7.47
C GLU A 248 -25.17 -4.39 -7.35
N GLN A 249 -24.90 -5.33 -6.44
CA GLN A 249 -25.76 -6.47 -6.11
C GLN A 249 -26.80 -6.14 -5.04
N ILE A 250 -26.78 -4.93 -4.46
CA ILE A 250 -27.63 -4.52 -3.35
C ILE A 250 -28.79 -3.66 -3.90
N ASP A 251 -29.97 -3.80 -3.30
CA ASP A 251 -31.21 -3.13 -3.70
C ASP A 251 -31.13 -1.59 -3.61
N ASP A 252 -30.49 -1.07 -2.57
CA ASP A 252 -30.31 0.36 -2.30
C ASP A 252 -28.81 0.72 -2.18
N GLN A 253 -28.23 1.12 -3.31
CA GLN A 253 -26.81 1.49 -3.40
C GLN A 253 -26.51 2.82 -2.70
N GLU A 254 -27.44 3.76 -2.74
CA GLU A 254 -27.26 5.10 -2.18
C GLU A 254 -27.08 5.01 -0.66
N LYS A 255 -27.91 4.20 0.00
CA LYS A 255 -27.81 3.94 1.43
C LYS A 255 -26.50 3.27 1.84
N VAL A 256 -25.94 2.40 1.01
CA VAL A 256 -24.59 1.83 1.23
C VAL A 256 -23.53 2.92 1.13
N MET A 257 -23.62 3.81 0.15
CA MET A 257 -22.67 4.91 -0.02
C MET A 257 -22.76 5.94 1.11
N GLU A 258 -23.96 6.28 1.57
CA GLU A 258 -24.18 7.11 2.76
C GLU A 258 -23.57 6.48 4.01
N TYR A 259 -23.76 5.17 4.18
CA TYR A 259 -23.16 4.43 5.28
C TYR A 259 -21.63 4.49 5.22
N ILE A 260 -21.02 4.34 4.05
CA ILE A 260 -19.57 4.47 3.88
C ILE A 260 -19.09 5.86 4.24
N GLN A 261 -19.74 6.91 3.75
CA GLN A 261 -19.40 8.29 4.09
C GLN A 261 -19.48 8.53 5.60
N LYS A 262 -20.50 7.98 6.27
CA LYS A 262 -20.62 8.00 7.73
C LYS A 262 -19.42 7.26 8.36
N MET A 263 -19.11 6.05 7.90
CA MET A 263 -18.00 5.26 8.43
C MET A 263 -16.63 5.91 8.22
N GLN A 264 -16.40 6.68 7.16
CA GLN A 264 -15.14 7.42 6.95
C GLN A 264 -14.89 8.47 8.04
N ARG A 265 -15.96 8.98 8.66
CA ARG A 265 -15.88 9.98 9.72
C ARG A 265 -15.81 9.38 11.12
N VAL A 266 -16.09 8.09 11.28
CA VAL A 266 -16.10 7.44 12.60
C VAL A 266 -14.68 7.44 13.20
N PRO A 267 -14.50 8.06 14.38
CA PRO A 267 -13.26 8.03 15.16
C PRO A 267 -12.80 6.61 15.48
N LEU A 268 -11.53 6.33 15.21
CA LEU A 268 -10.88 5.06 15.47
C LEU A 268 -9.65 5.25 16.33
N CYS A 269 -9.41 4.30 17.23
CA CYS A 269 -8.13 4.19 17.92
C CYS A 269 -7.04 3.79 16.92
N ALA A 270 -5.93 4.52 16.87
CA ALA A 270 -4.86 4.32 15.89
C ALA A 270 -4.16 2.96 16.06
N SER A 271 -4.03 2.47 17.30
CA SER A 271 -3.32 1.21 17.58
C SER A 271 -4.15 -0.03 17.26
N THR A 272 -5.47 0.02 17.47
CA THR A 272 -6.36 -1.15 17.34
C THR A 272 -7.26 -1.08 16.11
N GLY A 273 -7.51 0.11 15.56
CA GLY A 273 -8.52 0.37 14.54
C GLY A 273 -9.96 0.12 15.02
N GLN A 274 -10.18 0.02 16.34
CA GLN A 274 -11.51 -0.12 16.93
C GLN A 274 -12.18 1.24 17.10
N ARG A 275 -13.51 1.22 17.08
CA ARG A 275 -14.34 2.39 17.39
C ARG A 275 -14.27 2.70 18.88
N TYR A 276 -14.38 3.98 19.21
CA TYR A 276 -14.57 4.40 20.59
C TYR A 276 -16.00 4.08 21.05
N PRO A 277 -16.23 3.95 22.38
CA PRO A 277 -17.58 3.97 22.95
C PRO A 277 -18.40 5.16 22.44
N GLN A 278 -19.71 5.00 22.31
CA GLN A 278 -20.58 5.94 21.59
C GLN A 278 -20.53 7.37 22.13
N ASP A 279 -20.44 7.53 23.45
CA ASP A 279 -20.31 8.83 24.12
C ASP A 279 -19.02 9.56 23.73
N ILE A 280 -17.90 8.85 23.73
CA ILE A 280 -16.61 9.37 23.27
C ILE A 280 -16.63 9.62 21.77
N GLU A 281 -17.18 8.69 20.99
CA GLU A 281 -17.28 8.77 19.53
C GLU A 281 -18.00 10.06 19.10
N LEU A 282 -19.15 10.37 19.68
CA LEU A 282 -19.92 11.57 19.37
C LEU A 282 -19.13 12.85 19.69
N HIS A 283 -18.40 12.87 20.81
CA HIS A 283 -17.56 14.00 21.17
C HIS A 283 -16.42 14.21 20.16
N LEU A 284 -15.73 13.13 19.78
CA LEU A 284 -14.65 13.18 18.80
C LEU A 284 -15.13 13.57 17.39
N ILE A 285 -16.32 13.12 16.98
CA ILE A 285 -16.97 13.56 15.72
C ILE A 285 -17.24 15.06 15.77
N SER A 286 -17.75 15.60 16.88
CA SER A 286 -17.96 17.04 17.03
C SER A 286 -16.66 17.82 16.85
N LEU A 287 -15.55 17.34 17.43
CA LEU A 287 -14.25 17.97 17.28
C LEU A 287 -13.72 17.91 15.84
N GLN A 288 -13.89 16.78 15.15
CA GLN A 288 -13.53 16.64 13.73
C GLN A 288 -14.32 17.60 12.83
N ASN A 289 -15.62 17.79 13.11
CA ASN A 289 -16.43 18.75 12.36
C ASN A 289 -15.97 20.20 12.58
N GLN A 290 -15.42 20.51 13.75
CA GLN A 290 -14.85 21.83 14.06
C GLN A 290 -13.43 22.01 13.50
N SER A 291 -12.71 20.91 13.25
CA SER A 291 -11.32 20.91 12.81
C SER A 291 -11.13 20.05 11.55
N PRO A 292 -11.31 20.62 10.34
CA PRO A 292 -11.29 19.86 9.08
C PRO A 292 -9.99 19.11 8.77
N HIS A 293 -8.89 19.46 9.45
CA HIS A 293 -7.58 18.81 9.30
C HIS A 293 -7.42 17.57 10.20
N PHE A 294 -8.38 17.31 11.10
CA PHE A 294 -8.38 16.12 11.94
C PHE A 294 -8.70 14.89 11.09
N SER A 295 -7.90 13.85 11.26
CA SER A 295 -8.18 12.56 10.67
C SER A 295 -9.20 11.78 11.51
N ARG A 296 -9.63 10.62 11.02
CA ARG A 296 -10.43 9.70 11.83
C ARG A 296 -9.65 8.98 12.93
N TYR A 297 -8.32 9.06 12.94
CA TYR A 297 -7.47 8.29 13.84
C TYR A 297 -7.02 9.11 15.05
N TRP A 298 -7.14 8.49 16.21
CA TRP A 298 -6.83 9.07 17.51
C TRP A 298 -5.89 8.14 18.29
N LEU A 299 -4.94 8.72 19.01
CA LEU A 299 -3.90 7.97 19.70
C LEU A 299 -3.50 8.63 21.02
N ASP A 300 -3.04 7.82 21.97
CA ASP A 300 -2.44 8.32 23.21
C ASP A 300 -0.93 8.57 23.06
N VAL A 301 -0.31 9.19 24.06
CA VAL A 301 1.14 9.49 24.05
C VAL A 301 2.00 8.24 23.91
N ARG A 302 1.63 7.13 24.56
CA ARG A 302 2.41 5.88 24.49
C ARG A 302 2.36 5.30 23.09
N GLN A 303 1.20 5.37 22.45
CA GLN A 303 0.99 4.96 21.07
C GLN A 303 1.80 5.84 20.11
N ALA A 304 1.81 7.16 20.29
CA ALA A 304 2.67 8.08 19.53
C ALA A 304 4.15 7.66 19.60
N CYS A 305 4.66 7.44 20.81
CA CYS A 305 6.04 7.02 21.01
C CYS A 305 6.33 5.66 20.34
N SER A 306 5.40 4.71 20.41
CA SER A 306 5.58 3.38 19.81
C SER A 306 5.71 3.40 18.28
N ILE A 307 5.19 4.45 17.63
CA ILE A 307 5.25 4.63 16.17
C ILE A 307 6.31 5.66 15.76
N GLY A 308 7.11 6.14 16.72
CA GLY A 308 8.22 7.07 16.48
C GLY A 308 7.79 8.51 16.19
N VAL A 309 6.62 8.94 16.67
CA VAL A 309 6.13 10.33 16.55
C VAL A 309 5.91 10.95 17.92
N SER A 310 5.94 12.28 17.98
CA SER A 310 5.74 13.05 19.21
C SER A 310 4.45 13.88 19.12
N ILE A 311 3.73 14.01 20.23
CA ILE A 311 2.59 14.95 20.32
C ILE A 311 3.14 16.38 20.40
N ILE A 312 2.66 17.26 19.53
CA ILE A 312 3.06 18.69 19.50
C ILE A 312 1.96 19.61 20.03
N SER A 313 0.76 19.09 20.27
CA SER A 313 -0.37 19.87 20.77
C SER A 313 -0.49 19.78 22.28
N GLU A 314 -0.70 20.93 22.92
CA GLU A 314 -1.00 21.00 24.36
C GLU A 314 -2.45 20.59 24.68
N THR A 315 -3.35 20.58 23.68
CA THR A 315 -4.78 20.30 23.87
C THR A 315 -5.11 18.89 23.39
N GLY A 316 -5.20 17.95 24.34
CA GLY A 316 -5.73 16.61 24.10
C GLY A 316 -7.16 16.46 24.58
N VAL A 317 -7.79 15.33 24.24
CA VAL A 317 -9.14 14.98 24.68
C VAL A 317 -9.04 13.99 25.84
N PRO A 318 -9.45 14.37 27.06
CA PRO A 318 -9.51 13.42 28.17
C PRO A 318 -10.66 12.43 27.92
N VAL A 319 -10.37 11.14 28.04
CA VAL A 319 -11.34 10.06 27.87
C VAL A 319 -11.15 9.02 28.97
N THR A 320 -12.23 8.32 29.30
CA THR A 320 -12.17 7.16 30.21
C THR A 320 -12.46 5.89 29.41
N LEU A 321 -11.46 5.02 29.26
CA LEU A 321 -11.60 3.73 28.58
C LEU A 321 -11.34 2.61 29.57
N HIS A 322 -12.31 1.71 29.75
CA HIS A 322 -12.23 0.60 30.70
C HIS A 322 -11.85 1.05 32.13
N GLY A 323 -12.44 2.16 32.59
CA GLY A 323 -12.17 2.74 33.91
C GLY A 323 -10.79 3.39 34.06
N LYS A 324 -10.02 3.55 32.97
CA LYS A 324 -8.75 4.26 32.96
C LYS A 324 -8.90 5.59 32.27
N GLU A 325 -8.55 6.65 32.99
CA GLU A 325 -8.41 7.98 32.41
C GLU A 325 -7.16 8.04 31.55
N MET A 326 -7.31 8.60 30.35
CA MET A 326 -6.21 8.86 29.43
C MET A 326 -6.52 10.07 28.58
N ILE A 327 -5.49 10.63 27.97
CA ILE A 327 -5.62 11.73 27.02
C ILE A 327 -5.27 11.19 25.65
N ILE A 328 -6.19 11.38 24.71
CA ILE A 328 -6.01 11.02 23.30
C ILE A 328 -5.89 12.28 22.44
N TYR A 329 -5.17 12.13 21.33
CA TYR A 329 -4.84 13.18 20.39
C TYR A 329 -5.14 12.68 18.98
N ASN A 330 -5.57 13.57 18.11
CA ASN A 330 -5.70 13.25 16.70
C ASN A 330 -4.31 13.03 16.09
N THR A 331 -4.18 12.15 15.08
CA THR A 331 -2.89 11.99 14.37
C THR A 331 -2.37 13.30 13.78
N SER A 332 -3.26 14.26 13.47
CA SER A 332 -2.87 15.60 13.00
C SER A 332 -2.14 16.46 14.03
N GLN A 333 -2.18 16.07 15.31
CA GLN A 333 -1.55 16.78 16.43
C GLN A 333 -0.15 16.24 16.76
N THR A 334 0.49 15.56 15.80
CA THR A 334 1.84 15.00 15.93
C THR A 334 2.86 15.81 15.14
N ASP A 335 4.15 15.63 15.44
CA ASP A 335 5.27 16.19 14.67
C ASP A 335 5.36 15.62 13.24
N SER A 336 4.73 14.47 12.99
CA SER A 336 4.62 13.85 11.67
C SER A 336 3.24 13.25 11.42
N PRO A 337 2.22 14.09 11.08
CA PRO A 337 0.83 13.65 10.89
C PRO A 337 0.66 12.52 9.88
N LEU A 338 1.41 12.57 8.77
CA LEU A 338 1.34 11.56 7.74
C LEU A 338 1.92 10.22 8.21
N ALA A 339 3.06 10.23 8.92
CA ALA A 339 3.64 9.01 9.47
C ALA A 339 2.71 8.38 10.51
N ALA A 340 2.12 9.20 11.39
CA ALA A 340 1.16 8.76 12.38
C ALA A 340 -0.09 8.13 11.73
N PHE A 341 -0.64 8.78 10.71
CA PHE A 341 -1.78 8.26 9.93
C PHE A 341 -1.46 6.93 9.24
N VAL A 342 -0.31 6.84 8.55
CA VAL A 342 0.10 5.63 7.84
C VAL A 342 0.34 4.48 8.81
N ALA A 343 0.99 4.75 9.94
CA ALA A 343 1.20 3.75 10.99
C ALA A 343 -0.14 3.26 11.54
N ALA A 344 -1.07 4.17 11.90
CA ALA A 344 -2.41 3.83 12.39
C ALA A 344 -3.17 2.91 11.43
N ARG A 345 -3.13 3.23 10.14
CA ARG A 345 -3.72 2.41 9.08
C ARG A 345 -3.09 1.01 9.02
N ASN A 346 -1.77 0.91 9.21
CA ASN A 346 -1.03 -0.34 9.10
C ASN A 346 -1.17 -1.27 10.32
N TYR A 347 -1.23 -0.74 11.56
CA TYR A 347 -1.35 -1.55 12.78
C TYR A 347 -2.62 -2.41 12.81
N ARG A 348 -3.70 -1.93 12.20
CA ARG A 348 -4.95 -2.66 12.05
C ARG A 348 -4.80 -3.96 11.24
N HIS A 349 -3.93 -3.98 10.23
CA HIS A 349 -3.69 -5.18 9.44
C HIS A 349 -2.99 -6.28 10.26
N LEU A 350 -2.23 -5.90 11.30
CA LEU A 350 -1.50 -6.81 12.16
C LEU A 350 -2.39 -7.37 13.30
N TYR A 351 -3.20 -6.52 13.95
CA TYR A 351 -4.09 -6.97 15.03
C TYR A 351 -5.28 -7.82 14.57
N LYS A 352 -5.69 -7.71 13.30
CA LYS A 352 -6.67 -8.63 12.71
C LYS A 352 -6.20 -10.09 12.65
N MET A 353 -4.90 -10.37 12.84
CA MET A 353 -4.37 -11.73 12.89
C MET A 353 -4.43 -12.38 14.29
N SER A 354 -4.73 -11.63 15.37
CA SER A 354 -4.68 -12.20 16.74
C SER A 354 -5.97 -12.12 17.57
N SER A 355 -6.95 -11.25 17.24
CA SER A 355 -8.06 -10.97 18.16
C SER A 355 -9.49 -11.07 17.59
N ARG A 356 -9.71 -11.80 16.50
CA ARG A 356 -11.04 -11.82 15.83
C ARG A 356 -12.11 -12.75 16.42
N VAL A 357 -11.86 -13.38 17.57
CA VAL A 357 -12.92 -14.12 18.29
C VAL A 357 -13.92 -13.18 18.96
N ASP A 358 -13.53 -11.97 19.36
CA ASP A 358 -14.42 -11.06 20.11
C ASP A 358 -15.20 -10.05 19.25
N ILE A 359 -14.77 -9.78 18.01
CA ILE A 359 -15.43 -8.79 17.12
C ILE A 359 -16.66 -9.40 16.42
N LEU A 360 -16.75 -10.72 16.30
CA LEU A 360 -17.73 -11.41 15.47
C LEU A 360 -18.94 -12.00 16.22
N THR A 361 -19.03 -11.87 17.56
CA THR A 361 -20.06 -12.60 18.34
C THR A 361 -20.88 -11.79 19.34
N ARG A 362 -20.72 -10.46 19.49
CA ARG A 362 -21.51 -9.72 20.49
C ARG A 362 -22.16 -8.45 19.95
N PRO A 363 -23.46 -8.50 19.59
CA PRO A 363 -24.28 -7.31 19.51
C PRO A 363 -24.52 -6.81 20.94
N SER A 364 -24.10 -5.57 21.22
CA SER A 364 -24.57 -4.69 22.29
C SER A 364 -24.55 -5.16 23.76
N GLU A 365 -24.15 -6.38 24.09
CA GLU A 365 -24.16 -6.87 25.47
C GLU A 365 -22.75 -7.24 25.93
N ARG A 366 -22.27 -6.45 26.91
CA ARG A 366 -20.94 -6.39 27.54
C ARG A 366 -19.99 -5.36 26.92
N TRP A 367 -20.16 -4.12 27.37
CA TRP A 367 -19.10 -3.11 27.53
C TRP A 367 -18.90 -2.86 29.02
#